data_AF-A0A4Q3HLR3-F1
#
_entry.id   AF-A0A4Q3HLR3-F1
#
_cell.length_a   1.000
_cell.length_b   1.000
_cell.length_c   1.000
_cell.angle_alpha   90.00
_cell.angle_beta   90.00
_cell.angle_gamma   90.00
#
_symmetry.space_group_name_H-M   'P 1'
#
loop_
_entity.id
_entity.type
_entity.pdbx_description
1 polymer ?
#
loop_
_entity_poly.entity_id
_entity_poly.type
_entity_poly.pdbx_seq_one_letter_code
_entity_poly.pdbx_strand_id
1 'polypeptide(L)'
;RVHPPRPDMVERAIAPDYALSSHVAALGLTFSANSAMPSAFASGAFIGEHGSWNRDHFNGYKVVYVPFENGKPVGKAQDVVTGFIENDQARGRPVGVGIDGTGALLVADDSGNTVWRVANADGTVIPQPIGTDQTAATAQQAATTDKTDRAPVAAVNPPANGTTGSTEPALAAPTAPAEERLTGQAPVSGKSDTLQPSQTDIAPAARP
;
A
#
# COMPACT_ATOMS: atom_id res chain seq x y z
N ARG A 1 18.24 16.38 2.34
CA ARG A 1 18.67 15.08 2.93
C ARG A 1 19.42 15.36 4.22
N VAL A 2 19.46 14.42 5.18
CA VAL A 2 20.14 14.63 6.48
C VAL A 2 21.64 14.83 6.25
N HIS A 3 22.21 15.88 6.85
CA HIS A 3 23.63 16.20 6.83
C HIS A 3 24.12 16.46 8.26
N PRO A 4 25.26 15.90 8.68
CA PRO A 4 26.10 14.96 7.93
C PRO A 4 25.41 13.58 7.74
N PRO A 5 25.87 12.74 6.79
CA PRO A 5 25.38 11.37 6.65
C PRO A 5 25.52 10.56 7.94
N ARG A 6 24.55 9.69 8.23
CA ARG A 6 24.46 8.85 9.43
C ARG A 6 24.35 7.36 9.08
N PRO A 7 25.44 6.71 8.60
CA PRO A 7 25.41 5.29 8.24
C PRO A 7 25.09 4.37 9.44
N ASP A 8 25.53 4.77 10.64
CA ASP A 8 25.22 4.11 11.91
C ASP A 8 23.70 3.98 12.18
N MET A 9 22.91 4.95 11.70
CA MET A 9 21.45 4.91 11.80
C MET A 9 20.82 4.04 10.71
N VAL A 10 21.42 3.95 9.52
CA VAL A 10 20.95 3.08 8.43
C VAL A 10 21.09 1.61 8.81
N GLU A 11 22.21 1.24 9.43
CA GLU A 11 22.45 -0.15 9.89
C GLU A 11 21.46 -0.60 10.97
N ARG A 12 20.89 0.34 11.72
CA ARG A 12 19.88 0.06 12.77
C ARG A 12 18.44 0.17 12.27
N ALA A 13 18.23 0.55 11.01
CA ALA A 13 16.91 0.70 10.45
C ALA A 13 16.25 -0.68 10.30
N ILE A 14 15.00 -0.77 10.73
CA ILE A 14 14.18 -1.97 10.55
C ILE A 14 13.53 -1.88 9.18
N ALA A 15 13.76 -2.88 8.33
CA ALA A 15 13.10 -2.97 7.04
C ALA A 15 11.59 -3.22 7.22
N PRO A 16 10.73 -2.62 6.38
CA PRO A 16 9.31 -2.94 6.40
C PRO A 16 9.08 -4.38 5.93
N ASP A 17 8.04 -5.03 6.46
CA ASP A 17 7.66 -6.40 6.09
C ASP A 17 7.15 -6.51 4.63
N TYR A 18 6.69 -5.39 4.07
CA TYR A 18 6.23 -5.31 2.70
C TYR A 18 6.43 -3.89 2.14
N ALA A 19 6.82 -3.81 0.87
CA ALA A 19 6.99 -2.55 0.16
C ALA A 19 6.04 -2.50 -1.04
N LEU A 20 5.25 -1.43 -1.11
CA LEU A 20 4.50 -1.07 -2.31
C LEU A 20 5.38 -0.32 -3.30
N SER A 21 4.88 -0.15 -4.52
CA SER A 21 5.59 0.64 -5.54
C SER A 21 5.78 2.09 -5.07
N SER A 22 6.84 2.73 -5.55
CA SER A 22 7.17 4.09 -5.11
C SER A 22 6.10 5.10 -5.52
N HIS A 23 5.79 6.07 -4.65
CA HIS A 23 4.85 7.18 -4.91
C HIS A 23 3.38 6.78 -5.13
N VAL A 24 2.96 5.56 -4.78
CA VAL A 24 1.52 5.18 -4.85
C VAL A 24 0.64 5.94 -3.85
N ALA A 25 1.25 6.55 -2.83
CA ALA A 25 0.56 7.25 -1.74
C ALA A 25 -0.52 6.37 -1.08
N ALA A 26 -0.10 5.31 -0.40
CA ALA A 26 -1.02 4.46 0.35
C ALA A 26 -1.58 5.24 1.56
N LEU A 27 -2.89 5.52 1.56
CA LEU A 27 -3.55 6.36 2.58
C LEU A 27 -4.58 5.58 3.45
N GLY A 28 -4.98 4.39 3.01
CA GLY A 28 -5.92 3.55 3.76
C GLY A 28 -5.55 2.09 3.67
N LEU A 29 -5.82 1.34 4.74
CA LEU A 29 -5.60 -0.10 4.83
C LEU A 29 -6.72 -0.74 5.64
N THR A 30 -7.25 -1.86 5.16
CA THR A 30 -8.19 -2.70 5.92
C THR A 30 -7.93 -4.17 5.66
N PHE A 31 -8.01 -5.01 6.70
CA PHE A 31 -7.92 -6.45 6.52
C PHE A 31 -9.27 -7.01 6.08
N SER A 32 -9.24 -8.02 5.21
CA SER A 32 -10.45 -8.65 4.69
C SER A 32 -11.25 -9.43 5.75
N ALA A 33 -10.60 -9.85 6.84
CA ALA A 33 -11.15 -10.50 8.04
C ALA A 33 -12.64 -10.90 7.98
N ASN A 34 -12.94 -12.13 7.51
CA ASN A 34 -14.31 -12.69 7.46
C ASN A 34 -15.34 -11.83 6.69
N SER A 35 -14.90 -11.01 5.73
CA SER A 35 -15.78 -10.28 4.81
C SER A 35 -16.53 -11.23 3.87
N ALA A 36 -17.50 -10.66 3.14
CA ALA A 36 -18.23 -11.37 2.08
C ALA A 36 -17.48 -11.33 0.73
N MET A 37 -16.21 -10.88 0.72
CA MET A 37 -15.40 -10.85 -0.48
C MET A 37 -15.11 -12.28 -0.98
N PRO A 38 -14.91 -12.47 -2.30
CA PRO A 38 -14.53 -13.77 -2.87
C PRO A 38 -13.35 -14.42 -2.15
N SER A 39 -13.27 -15.76 -2.20
CA SER A 39 -12.25 -16.55 -1.50
C SER A 39 -10.81 -16.13 -1.80
N ALA A 40 -10.54 -15.63 -3.01
CA ALA A 40 -9.25 -15.07 -3.41
C ALA A 40 -8.81 -13.87 -2.53
N PHE A 41 -9.76 -13.19 -1.90
CA PHE A 41 -9.53 -12.06 -1.02
C PHE A 41 -9.77 -12.40 0.46
N ALA A 42 -9.94 -13.66 0.84
CA ALA A 42 -10.35 -14.04 2.20
C ALA A 42 -9.29 -13.76 3.28
N SER A 43 -8.00 -13.71 2.94
CA SER A 43 -6.90 -13.62 3.91
C SER A 43 -5.82 -12.66 3.45
N GLY A 44 -6.00 -11.38 3.74
CA GLY A 44 -5.09 -10.32 3.30
C GLY A 44 -5.61 -8.92 3.60
N ALA A 45 -4.95 -7.92 3.03
CA ALA A 45 -5.22 -6.51 3.25
C ALA A 45 -5.55 -5.78 1.95
N PHE A 46 -6.63 -5.00 1.96
CA PHE A 46 -6.92 -4.00 0.93
C PHE A 46 -6.23 -2.69 1.27
N ILE A 47 -5.67 -2.02 0.27
CA ILE A 47 -4.92 -0.79 0.43
C ILE A 47 -5.39 0.22 -0.62
N GLY A 48 -5.81 1.41 -0.16
CA GLY A 48 -6.14 2.53 -1.03
C GLY A 48 -4.88 3.29 -1.44
N GLU A 49 -4.56 3.25 -2.74
CA GLU A 49 -3.43 3.97 -3.35
C GLU A 49 -3.93 5.28 -3.98
N HIS A 50 -3.71 6.39 -3.30
CA HIS A 50 -4.20 7.73 -3.66
C HIS A 50 -3.58 8.31 -4.93
N GLY A 51 -2.42 7.77 -5.31
CA GLY A 51 -1.76 8.08 -6.55
C GLY A 51 -0.65 9.12 -6.45
N SER A 52 0.31 8.99 -7.36
CA SER A 52 1.51 9.80 -7.45
C SER A 52 1.24 11.24 -7.88
N TRP A 53 1.79 12.20 -7.15
CA TRP A 53 1.82 13.61 -7.59
C TRP A 53 3.18 14.04 -8.17
N ASN A 54 4.25 13.27 -7.92
CA ASN A 54 5.64 13.62 -8.28
C ASN A 54 6.30 12.51 -9.10
N ARG A 55 5.75 12.21 -10.28
CA ARG A 55 6.29 11.25 -11.25
C ARG A 55 5.87 11.67 -12.66
N ASP A 56 6.64 11.24 -13.66
CA ASP A 56 6.34 11.47 -15.08
C ASP A 56 5.19 10.58 -15.60
N HIS A 57 4.92 9.47 -14.91
CA HIS A 57 3.82 8.55 -15.22
C HIS A 57 3.01 8.23 -13.96
N PHE A 58 1.68 8.15 -14.12
CA PHE A 58 0.78 7.80 -13.03
C PHE A 58 1.15 6.47 -12.40
N ASN A 59 1.19 6.45 -11.07
CA ASN A 59 1.33 5.24 -10.28
C ASN A 59 0.38 5.30 -9.08
N GLY A 60 -0.20 4.18 -8.68
CA GLY A 60 -1.32 4.15 -7.74
C GLY A 60 -2.66 4.35 -8.44
N TYR A 61 -3.53 5.21 -7.89
CA TYR A 61 -4.88 5.47 -8.40
C TYR A 61 -5.72 4.20 -8.50
N LYS A 62 -5.71 3.42 -7.42
CA LYS A 62 -6.36 2.11 -7.37
C LYS A 62 -6.54 1.65 -5.93
N VAL A 63 -7.32 0.60 -5.75
CA VAL A 63 -7.27 -0.22 -4.54
C VAL A 63 -6.59 -1.53 -4.91
N VAL A 64 -5.57 -1.89 -4.13
CA VAL A 64 -4.87 -3.17 -4.27
C VAL A 64 -5.18 -4.09 -3.10
N TYR A 65 -4.91 -5.38 -3.28
CA TYR A 65 -4.95 -6.42 -2.27
C TYR A 65 -3.58 -7.08 -2.12
N VAL A 66 -3.12 -7.23 -0.89
CA VAL A 66 -1.91 -8.00 -0.56
C VAL A 66 -2.35 -9.26 0.19
N PRO A 67 -2.08 -10.47 -0.33
CA PRO A 67 -2.42 -11.70 0.36
C PRO A 67 -1.54 -11.92 1.60
N PHE A 68 -2.09 -12.59 2.61
CA PHE A 68 -1.40 -12.90 3.86
C PHE A 68 -1.49 -14.40 4.15
N GLU A 69 -0.37 -14.95 4.63
CA GLU A 69 -0.27 -16.31 5.14
C GLU A 69 0.46 -16.28 6.48
N ASN A 70 -0.09 -16.97 7.49
CA ASN A 70 0.52 -17.05 8.83
C ASN A 70 0.86 -15.69 9.45
N GLY A 71 -0.01 -14.69 9.22
CA GLY A 71 0.18 -13.32 9.73
C GLY A 71 1.18 -12.47 8.96
N LYS A 72 1.78 -12.98 7.88
CA LYS A 72 2.77 -12.26 7.06
C LYS A 72 2.26 -12.01 5.65
N PRO A 73 2.57 -10.85 5.04
CA PRO A 73 2.24 -10.58 3.65
C PRO A 73 3.04 -11.51 2.73
N VAL A 74 2.40 -12.02 1.70
CA VAL A 74 3.01 -12.92 0.70
C VAL A 74 2.66 -12.46 -0.71
N GLY A 75 3.47 -12.88 -1.69
CA GLY A 75 3.19 -12.61 -3.09
C GLY A 75 3.26 -11.13 -3.49
N LYS A 76 2.63 -10.81 -4.62
CA LYS A 76 2.55 -9.44 -5.16
C LYS A 76 1.19 -8.84 -4.83
N ALA A 77 1.14 -7.51 -4.76
CA ALA A 77 -0.10 -6.76 -4.70
C ALA A 77 -0.93 -7.01 -5.98
N GLN A 78 -2.22 -7.18 -5.80
CA GLN A 78 -3.20 -7.49 -6.84
C GLN A 78 -4.17 -6.32 -6.99
N ASP A 79 -4.44 -5.88 -8.21
CA ASP A 79 -5.40 -4.81 -8.45
C ASP A 79 -6.84 -5.30 -8.16
N VAL A 80 -7.63 -4.49 -7.43
CA VAL A 80 -9.02 -4.80 -7.06
C VAL A 80 -9.98 -3.78 -7.65
N VAL A 81 -9.70 -2.49 -7.45
CA VAL A 81 -10.52 -1.40 -8.00
C VAL A 81 -9.60 -0.48 -8.79
N THR A 82 -9.85 -0.38 -10.09
CA THR A 82 -9.09 0.42 -11.04
C THR A 82 -10.02 1.33 -11.85
N GLY A 83 -9.48 2.06 -12.83
CA GLY A 83 -10.28 2.96 -13.68
C GLY A 83 -10.37 4.39 -13.14
N PHE A 84 -9.58 4.72 -12.12
CA PHE A 84 -9.48 6.09 -11.59
C PHE A 84 -8.63 7.03 -12.45
N ILE A 85 -8.00 6.52 -13.52
CA ILE A 85 -7.33 7.32 -14.54
C ILE A 85 -8.09 7.17 -15.85
N GLU A 86 -8.42 8.29 -16.47
CA GLU A 86 -9.08 8.35 -17.78
C GLU A 86 -8.47 9.51 -18.57
N ASN A 87 -8.07 9.28 -19.84
CA ASN A 87 -7.49 10.30 -20.71
C ASN A 87 -6.32 11.07 -20.07
N ASP A 88 -5.40 10.36 -19.42
CA ASP A 88 -4.27 10.92 -18.67
C ASP A 88 -4.68 11.92 -17.57
N GLN A 89 -5.87 11.75 -17.01
CA GLN A 89 -6.38 12.55 -15.90
C GLN A 89 -6.90 11.66 -14.77
N ALA A 90 -6.62 12.07 -13.54
CA ALA A 90 -7.21 11.44 -12.37
C ALA A 90 -8.69 11.80 -12.24
N ARG A 91 -9.54 10.78 -12.27
CA ARG A 91 -11.01 10.88 -12.08
C ARG A 91 -11.45 10.47 -10.68
N GLY A 92 -10.57 9.81 -9.95
CA GLY A 92 -10.71 9.59 -8.51
C GLY A 92 -9.37 9.27 -7.88
N ARG A 93 -9.34 9.32 -6.54
CA ARG A 93 -8.14 9.07 -5.73
C ARG A 93 -8.56 8.37 -4.43
N PRO A 94 -8.40 7.05 -4.35
CA PRO A 94 -8.73 6.28 -3.15
C PRO A 94 -7.97 6.78 -1.92
N VAL A 95 -8.68 7.02 -0.81
CA VAL A 95 -8.12 7.43 0.48
C VAL A 95 -8.36 6.35 1.52
N GLY A 96 -9.55 6.33 2.13
CA GLY A 96 -9.93 5.38 3.16
C GLY A 96 -10.56 4.12 2.57
N VAL A 97 -10.25 2.97 3.15
CA VAL A 97 -10.90 1.69 2.84
C VAL A 97 -11.39 1.03 4.12
N GLY A 98 -12.49 0.28 4.05
CA GLY A 98 -13.06 -0.43 5.19
C GLY A 98 -14.06 -1.50 4.78
N ILE A 99 -14.32 -2.48 5.63
CA ILE A 99 -15.38 -3.47 5.41
C ILE A 99 -16.66 -3.00 6.11
N ASP A 100 -17.77 -2.98 5.39
CA ASP A 100 -19.08 -2.64 5.96
C ASP A 100 -19.72 -3.82 6.73
N GLY A 101 -20.84 -3.56 7.40
CA GLY A 101 -21.55 -4.58 8.18
C GLY A 101 -22.13 -5.75 7.36
N THR A 102 -22.12 -5.68 6.04
CA THR A 102 -22.52 -6.77 5.14
C THR A 102 -21.34 -7.53 4.57
N GLY A 103 -20.11 -7.11 4.88
CA GLY A 103 -18.88 -7.72 4.38
C GLY A 103 -18.44 -7.18 3.01
N ALA A 104 -18.99 -6.06 2.54
CA ALA A 104 -18.54 -5.41 1.31
C ALA A 104 -17.42 -4.41 1.61
N LEU A 105 -16.52 -4.19 0.63
CA LEU A 105 -15.45 -3.21 0.73
C LEU A 105 -15.97 -1.82 0.38
N LEU A 106 -15.80 -0.87 1.30
CA LEU A 106 -16.00 0.55 1.09
C LEU A 106 -14.69 1.20 0.66
N VAL A 107 -14.78 2.13 -0.31
CA VAL A 107 -13.64 2.92 -0.80
C VAL A 107 -14.06 4.38 -0.85
N ALA A 108 -13.42 5.23 -0.05
CA ALA A 108 -13.59 6.67 -0.11
C ALA A 108 -12.67 7.27 -1.19
N ASP A 109 -13.25 8.03 -2.10
CA ASP A 109 -12.57 8.72 -3.19
C ASP A 109 -12.79 10.24 -3.03
N ASP A 110 -11.72 10.96 -2.69
CA ASP A 110 -11.82 12.40 -2.38
C ASP A 110 -11.97 13.27 -3.63
N SER A 111 -11.34 12.90 -4.74
CA SER A 111 -11.33 13.66 -5.98
C SER A 111 -12.60 13.44 -6.79
N GLY A 112 -13.15 12.23 -6.73
CA GLY A 112 -14.46 11.90 -7.26
C GLY A 112 -15.61 12.29 -6.34
N ASN A 113 -15.35 12.76 -5.11
CA ASN A 113 -16.34 13.06 -4.07
C ASN A 113 -17.38 11.92 -3.93
N THR A 114 -16.90 10.68 -3.90
CA THR A 114 -17.72 9.48 -3.99
C THR A 114 -17.26 8.44 -2.97
N VAL A 115 -18.21 7.71 -2.37
CA VAL A 115 -17.91 6.49 -1.63
C VAL A 115 -18.41 5.32 -2.45
N TRP A 116 -17.48 4.46 -2.87
CA TRP A 116 -17.78 3.25 -3.61
C TRP A 116 -18.03 2.10 -2.65
N ARG A 117 -18.96 1.21 -3.01
CA ARG A 117 -19.20 -0.05 -2.32
C ARG A 117 -18.98 -1.20 -3.28
N VAL A 118 -17.97 -2.02 -3.01
CA VAL A 118 -17.57 -3.18 -3.79
C VAL A 118 -18.06 -4.43 -3.07
N ALA A 119 -19.06 -5.08 -3.64
CA ALA A 119 -19.67 -6.29 -3.10
C ALA A 119 -19.42 -7.48 -4.03
N ASN A 120 -19.61 -8.69 -3.49
CA ASN A 120 -19.60 -9.89 -4.32
C ASN A 120 -20.74 -9.80 -5.37
N ALA A 121 -20.43 -10.18 -6.61
CA ALA A 121 -21.35 -10.09 -7.74
C ALA A 121 -22.58 -11.00 -7.58
N ASP A 122 -22.46 -12.09 -6.82
CA ASP A 122 -23.56 -13.00 -6.50
C ASP A 122 -24.48 -12.47 -5.37
N GLY A 123 -24.20 -11.30 -4.81
CA GLY A 123 -24.96 -10.71 -3.72
C GLY A 123 -24.70 -11.33 -2.35
N THR A 124 -23.68 -12.18 -2.21
CA THR A 124 -23.27 -12.74 -0.92
C THR A 124 -23.00 -11.63 0.09
N VAL A 125 -23.56 -11.79 1.28
CA VAL A 125 -23.35 -10.94 2.45
C VAL A 125 -23.09 -11.82 3.66
N ILE A 126 -22.41 -11.27 4.66
CA ILE A 126 -22.28 -11.97 5.94
C ILE A 126 -23.61 -11.92 6.72
N PRO A 127 -24.02 -13.00 7.42
CA PRO A 127 -25.29 -13.03 8.14
C PRO A 127 -25.33 -12.13 9.39
N GLN A 128 -24.16 -11.74 9.92
CA GLN A 128 -24.02 -10.92 11.12
C GLN A 128 -22.93 -9.88 10.88
N PRO A 129 -23.12 -8.61 11.30
CA PRO A 129 -22.10 -7.58 11.15
C PRO A 129 -20.80 -7.96 11.84
N ILE A 130 -19.67 -7.62 11.21
CA ILE A 130 -18.36 -7.79 11.83
C ILE A 130 -18.25 -6.81 12.99
N GLY A 131 -18.16 -7.34 14.21
CA GLY A 131 -17.88 -6.53 15.40
C GLY A 131 -16.50 -5.88 15.29
N THR A 132 -16.35 -4.66 15.82
CA THR A 132 -15.05 -3.96 15.86
C THR A 132 -14.02 -4.72 16.71
N ASP A 133 -14.48 -5.55 17.63
CA ASP A 133 -13.70 -6.51 18.42
C ASP A 133 -13.18 -7.69 17.59
N GLN A 134 -13.94 -8.15 16.58
CA GLN A 134 -13.56 -9.27 15.71
C GLN A 134 -12.50 -8.88 14.67
N THR A 135 -12.56 -7.65 14.18
CA THR A 135 -11.50 -7.06 13.32
C THR A 135 -10.20 -6.88 14.10
N ALA A 136 -10.27 -6.43 15.36
CA ALA A 136 -9.11 -6.29 16.24
C ALA A 136 -8.51 -7.65 16.67
N ALA A 137 -9.36 -8.64 16.97
CA ALA A 137 -8.91 -9.98 17.38
C ALA A 137 -8.15 -10.69 16.26
N THR A 138 -8.59 -10.57 15.00
CA THR A 138 -7.88 -11.14 13.84
C THR A 138 -6.51 -10.47 13.65
N ALA A 139 -6.43 -9.16 13.84
CA ALA A 139 -5.16 -8.42 13.79
C ALA A 139 -4.23 -8.75 14.98
N GLN A 140 -4.76 -8.98 16.18
CA GLN A 140 -4.00 -9.39 17.37
C GLN A 140 -3.54 -10.85 17.30
N GLN A 141 -4.33 -11.74 16.67
CA GLN A 141 -3.96 -13.14 16.48
C GLN A 141 -2.83 -13.27 15.44
N ALA A 142 -2.78 -12.38 14.44
CA ALA A 142 -1.62 -12.23 13.55
C ALA A 142 -0.38 -11.64 14.26
N ALA A 143 -0.56 -10.77 15.26
CA ALA A 143 0.55 -10.12 15.98
C ALA A 143 1.11 -10.93 17.17
N THR A 144 0.34 -11.86 17.74
CA THR A 144 0.75 -12.65 18.93
C THR A 144 1.67 -13.82 18.58
N THR A 145 1.58 -14.35 17.36
CA THR A 145 2.54 -15.32 16.83
C THR A 145 3.92 -14.72 16.52
N ASP A 146 4.05 -13.39 16.49
CA ASP A 146 5.29 -12.68 16.13
C ASP A 146 6.08 -12.16 17.36
N LYS A 147 5.51 -12.23 18.57
CA LYS A 147 6.15 -11.71 19.79
C LYS A 147 7.29 -12.58 20.34
N THR A 148 7.48 -13.81 19.86
CA THR A 148 8.55 -14.69 20.33
C THR A 148 9.92 -14.41 19.69
N ASP A 149 9.99 -13.64 18.60
CA ASP A 149 11.24 -13.40 17.87
C ASP A 149 11.80 -11.97 17.98
N ARG A 150 11.12 -11.07 18.72
CA ARG A 150 11.55 -9.67 18.86
C ARG A 150 12.09 -9.38 20.26
N ALA A 151 13.41 -9.45 20.42
CA ALA A 151 14.09 -9.01 21.64
C ALA A 151 13.80 -7.52 21.93
N PRO A 152 13.58 -7.10 23.19
CA PRO A 152 13.26 -5.72 23.51
C PRO A 152 14.54 -4.88 23.43
N VAL A 153 14.56 -3.88 22.54
CA VAL A 153 15.59 -2.82 22.58
C VAL A 153 15.17 -1.77 23.60
N ALA A 154 15.99 -1.61 24.65
CA ALA A 154 15.81 -0.60 25.68
C ALA A 154 15.86 0.81 25.07
N ALA A 155 14.91 1.66 25.46
CA ALA A 155 14.90 3.07 25.09
C ALA A 155 16.09 3.80 25.74
N VAL A 156 17.05 4.23 24.93
CA VAL A 156 18.12 5.13 25.37
C VAL A 156 17.66 6.56 25.11
N ASN A 157 17.31 7.28 26.18
CA ASN A 157 17.05 8.72 26.11
C ASN A 157 18.38 9.48 25.91
N PRO A 158 18.49 10.42 24.95
CA PRO A 158 19.65 11.30 24.87
C PRO A 158 19.56 12.43 25.91
N PRO A 159 20.68 12.89 26.50
CA PRO A 159 20.68 14.04 27.40
C PRO A 159 20.56 15.36 26.62
N ALA A 160 20.02 16.37 27.30
CA ALA A 160 19.73 17.69 26.78
C ALA A 160 20.94 18.65 26.78
N ASN A 161 20.95 19.52 25.75
CA ASN A 161 21.56 20.86 25.61
C ASN A 161 23.09 21.08 25.68
N GLY A 162 23.57 21.83 24.66
CA GLY A 162 24.82 22.59 24.66
C GLY A 162 24.91 23.51 23.44
N THR A 163 24.86 24.82 23.68
CA THR A 163 24.96 25.97 22.74
C THR A 163 26.40 26.20 22.23
N THR A 164 26.52 27.03 21.17
CA THR A 164 27.71 27.66 20.51
C THR A 164 28.11 26.98 19.20
N GLY A 165 28.44 27.64 18.09
CA GLY A 165 28.62 29.04 17.68
C GLY A 165 29.11 29.00 16.22
N SER A 166 28.77 30.00 15.41
CA SER A 166 28.97 30.08 13.96
C SER A 166 30.44 30.09 13.51
N THR A 167 30.81 29.38 12.44
CA THR A 167 31.70 29.86 11.36
C THR A 167 31.58 28.96 10.11
N GLU A 168 31.33 29.56 8.93
CA GLU A 168 31.48 28.93 7.60
C GLU A 168 32.96 28.69 7.25
N PRO A 169 33.25 27.76 6.31
CA PRO A 169 33.64 28.26 4.99
C PRO A 169 33.03 27.48 3.81
N ALA A 170 32.79 28.21 2.73
CA ALA A 170 32.48 27.71 1.40
C ALA A 170 33.69 27.04 0.74
N LEU A 171 33.49 25.92 0.01
CA LEU A 171 34.13 25.64 -1.29
C LEU A 171 33.70 24.29 -1.91
N ALA A 172 33.31 24.39 -3.18
CA ALA A 172 33.35 23.43 -4.30
C ALA A 172 32.57 22.09 -4.24
N ALA A 173 31.64 21.96 -5.19
CA ALA A 173 31.03 20.70 -5.61
C ALA A 173 31.96 19.90 -6.55
N PRO A 174 31.96 18.56 -6.49
CA PRO A 174 32.38 17.73 -7.60
C PRO A 174 31.16 17.11 -8.31
N THR A 175 31.12 17.33 -9.62
CA THR A 175 30.24 16.73 -10.62
C THR A 175 30.76 15.33 -10.99
N ALA A 176 29.95 14.27 -10.87
CA ALA A 176 30.07 13.03 -11.66
C ALA A 176 28.80 12.14 -11.49
N PRO A 177 28.38 11.40 -12.54
CA PRO A 177 27.03 10.84 -12.66
C PRO A 177 26.87 9.46 -12.02
N ALA A 178 25.66 9.17 -11.56
CA ALA A 178 25.24 7.84 -11.09
C ALA A 178 24.60 7.04 -12.25
N GLU A 179 25.37 6.77 -13.30
CA GLU A 179 25.07 5.75 -14.30
C GLU A 179 26.21 4.74 -14.34
N GLU A 180 26.28 3.85 -13.34
CA GLU A 180 26.76 2.48 -13.54
C GLU A 180 26.53 1.69 -12.25
N ARG A 181 25.51 0.83 -12.26
CA ARG A 181 25.49 -0.52 -11.64
C ARG A 181 24.06 -1.02 -11.53
N LEU A 182 23.60 -1.70 -12.59
CA LEU A 182 22.98 -3.03 -12.57
C LEU A 182 22.58 -3.40 -14.01
N THR A 183 23.55 -3.73 -14.85
CA THR A 183 23.28 -4.47 -16.10
C THR A 183 23.43 -5.96 -15.79
N GLY A 184 22.32 -6.68 -15.91
CA GLY A 184 22.27 -8.10 -15.58
C GLY A 184 20.99 -8.78 -16.03
N GLN A 185 20.49 -8.51 -17.23
CA GLN A 185 19.56 -9.41 -17.92
C GLN A 185 19.60 -9.21 -19.43
N ALA A 186 19.96 -10.28 -20.15
CA ALA A 186 19.89 -10.37 -21.60
C ALA A 186 18.43 -10.57 -22.07
N PRO A 187 18.05 -10.14 -23.29
CA PRO A 187 16.69 -10.24 -23.76
C PRO A 187 16.34 -11.68 -24.16
N VAL A 188 15.25 -12.22 -23.62
CA VAL A 188 14.60 -13.42 -24.15
C VAL A 188 13.72 -13.02 -25.35
N SER A 189 14.12 -13.49 -26.53
CA SER A 189 13.34 -13.46 -27.75
C SER A 189 12.27 -14.58 -27.69
N GLY A 190 11.00 -14.24 -27.83
CA GLY A 190 9.89 -15.21 -27.86
C GLY A 190 8.56 -14.55 -28.25
N LYS A 191 7.83 -15.19 -29.16
CA LYS A 191 6.66 -14.69 -29.92
C LYS A 191 5.47 -14.25 -29.06
N SER A 192 4.71 -13.28 -29.59
CA SER A 192 3.45 -12.77 -29.05
C SER A 192 2.36 -13.84 -29.03
N ASP A 193 1.84 -14.16 -27.85
CA ASP A 193 0.54 -14.81 -27.68
C ASP A 193 -0.43 -13.76 -27.12
N THR A 194 -1.43 -13.42 -27.91
CA THR A 194 -2.53 -12.51 -27.55
C THR A 194 -3.41 -13.16 -26.50
N LEU A 195 -3.31 -12.72 -25.24
CA LEU A 195 -4.31 -12.96 -24.21
C LEU A 195 -4.96 -11.63 -23.83
N GLN A 196 -6.20 -11.43 -24.28
CA GLN A 196 -7.11 -10.41 -23.76
C GLN A 196 -7.46 -10.73 -22.30
N PRO A 197 -7.32 -9.80 -21.34
CA PRO A 197 -8.00 -9.94 -20.06
C PRO A 197 -9.50 -9.65 -20.24
N SER A 198 -10.35 -10.47 -19.61
CA SER A 198 -11.80 -10.28 -19.54
C SER A 198 -12.12 -8.98 -18.80
N GLN A 199 -12.69 -7.99 -19.50
CA GLN A 199 -13.32 -6.85 -18.84
C GLN A 199 -14.60 -7.32 -18.16
N THR A 200 -14.74 -7.00 -16.87
CA THR A 200 -16.01 -7.05 -16.15
C THR A 200 -16.72 -5.71 -16.39
N ASP A 201 -17.89 -5.75 -17.04
CA ASP A 201 -18.72 -4.56 -17.23
C ASP A 201 -19.25 -4.04 -15.89
N ILE A 202 -18.99 -2.77 -15.60
CA ILE A 202 -19.56 -2.04 -14.47
C ILE A 202 -20.69 -1.15 -15.02
N ALA A 203 -21.92 -1.43 -14.63
CA ALA A 203 -23.07 -0.60 -14.96
C ALA A 203 -23.04 0.72 -14.14
N PRO A 204 -23.34 1.88 -14.76
CA PRO A 204 -23.45 3.13 -14.02
C PRO A 204 -24.71 3.13 -13.13
N ALA A 205 -24.58 3.62 -11.90
CA ALA A 205 -25.70 3.81 -10.99
C ALA A 205 -26.66 4.87 -11.56
N ALA A 206 -27.90 4.46 -11.83
CA ALA A 206 -28.98 5.39 -12.16
C ALA A 206 -29.22 6.33 -10.96
N ARG A 207 -29.18 7.64 -11.22
CA ARG A 207 -29.55 8.67 -10.24
C ARG A 207 -31.07 8.72 -10.09
N PRO A 208 -31.59 9.06 -8.89
CA PRO A 208 -33.02 9.12 -8.61
C PRO A 208 -33.75 10.20 -9.43
#